data_AF-A0A7C5AA37-F1
#
_entry.id   AF-A0A7C5AA37-F1
#
_cell.length_a   1.000
_cell.length_b   1.000
_cell.length_c   1.000
_cell.angle_alpha   90.00
_cell.angle_beta   90.00
_cell.angle_gamma   90.00
#
_symmetry.space_group_name_H-M   'P 1'
#
loop_
_entity.id
_entity.type
_entity.pdbx_description
1 polymer ?
#
loop_
_entity_poly.entity_id
_entity_poly.type
_entity_poly.pdbx_seq_one_letter_code
_entity_poly.pdbx_strand_id
1 'polypeptide(L)' 'MRRASPEEIRKLRMMADYLFGEGVGERLFPDGIAVVESRGRIRQVWMEGEPVCAVRASDGHIILNRRGALALLGAL' A
#
# COMPACT_ATOMS: atom_id res chain seq x y z
N MET A 1 -10.78 4.73 -8.48
CA MET A 1 -10.09 3.52 -7.97
C MET A 1 -9.82 2.62 -9.15
N ARG A 2 -8.60 2.10 -9.31
CA ARG A 2 -8.23 1.18 -10.39
C ARG A 2 -7.26 0.12 -9.87
N ARG A 3 -7.09 -1.00 -10.57
CA ARG A 3 -6.03 -1.96 -10.24
C ARG A 3 -4.66 -1.29 -10.36
N ALA A 4 -3.77 -1.61 -9.43
CA ALA A 4 -2.37 -1.20 -9.52
C ALA A 4 -1.66 -1.99 -10.62
N SER A 5 -0.73 -1.32 -11.32
CA SER A 5 0.18 -2.00 -12.25
C SER A 5 1.25 -2.79 -11.49
N PRO A 6 1.92 -3.78 -12.13
CA PRO A 6 3.02 -4.50 -11.51
C PRO A 6 4.15 -3.58 -11.01
N GLU A 7 4.44 -2.50 -11.74
CA GLU A 7 5.46 -1.53 -11.35
C GLU A 7 5.05 -0.72 -10.11
N GLU A 8 3.77 -0.34 -10.02
CA GLU A 8 3.23 0.37 -8.85
C GLU A 8 3.23 -0.50 -7.62
N ILE A 9 2.82 -1.77 -7.76
CA ILE A 9 2.88 -2.77 -6.69
C ILE A 9 4.34 -2.89 -6.22
N ARG A 10 5.29 -3.08 -7.13
CA ARG A 10 6.71 -3.16 -6.78
C ARG A 10 7.20 -1.92 -6.02
N LYS A 11 6.85 -0.71 -6.44
CA LYS A 11 7.23 0.54 -5.74
C LYS A 11 6.62 0.62 -4.34
N LEU A 12 5.34 0.26 -4.21
CA LEU A 12 4.67 0.21 -2.91
C LEU A 12 5.32 -0.81 -1.97
N ARG A 13 5.65 -2.01 -2.47
CA ARG A 13 6.34 -3.05 -1.71
C ARG A 13 7.69 -2.57 -1.20
N MET A 14 8.53 -2.02 -2.08
CA MET A 14 9.83 -1.47 -1.69
C MET A 14 9.72 -0.38 -0.64
N MET A 15 8.73 0.52 -0.74
CA MET A 15 8.50 1.56 0.27
C MET A 15 8.03 0.99 1.60
N ALA A 16 7.17 -0.04 1.59
CA ALA A 16 6.77 -0.72 2.82
C ALA A 16 7.95 -1.45 3.46
N ASP A 17 8.78 -2.14 2.68
CA ASP A 17 9.98 -2.81 3.18
C ASP A 17 10.95 -1.79 3.81
N TYR A 18 11.09 -0.61 3.18
CA TYR A 18 11.90 0.48 3.71
C TYR A 18 11.37 1.04 5.04
N LEU A 19 10.05 1.22 5.16
CA LEU A 19 9.44 1.85 6.34
C LEU A 19 9.22 0.89 7.51
N PHE A 20 8.98 -0.39 7.23
CA PHE A 20 8.48 -1.36 8.21
C PHE A 20 9.34 -2.62 8.34
N GLY A 21 10.33 -2.81 7.46
CA GLY A 21 11.23 -3.96 7.46
C GLY A 21 10.98 -4.93 6.31
N GLU A 22 11.99 -5.74 6.00
CA GLU A 22 12.01 -6.66 4.86
C GLU A 22 10.81 -7.63 4.86
N GLY A 23 10.20 -7.81 3.69
CA GLY A 23 9.10 -8.75 3.46
C GLY A 23 7.71 -8.23 3.87
N VAL A 24 7.63 -7.05 4.49
CA VAL A 24 6.35 -6.40 4.82
C VAL A 24 5.62 -5.96 3.56
N GLY A 25 6.33 -5.53 2.53
CA GLY A 25 5.77 -5.07 1.27
C GLY A 25 4.85 -6.10 0.63
N GLU A 26 5.34 -7.34 0.46
CA GLU A 26 4.56 -8.45 -0.08
C GLU A 26 3.26 -8.70 0.72
N ARG A 27 3.34 -8.58 2.04
CA ARG A 27 2.19 -8.79 2.94
C ARG A 27 1.17 -7.64 2.87
N LEU A 28 1.64 -6.39 2.83
CA LEU A 28 0.77 -5.21 2.76
C LEU A 28 0.13 -5.04 1.38
N PHE A 29 0.87 -5.38 0.32
CA PHE A 29 0.51 -5.10 -1.05
C PHE A 29 0.59 -6.37 -1.92
N PRO A 30 -0.26 -7.37 -1.64
CA PRO A 30 -0.36 -8.55 -2.49
C PRO A 30 -0.86 -8.17 -3.89
N ASP A 31 -0.81 -9.11 -4.82
CA ASP A 31 -1.34 -8.88 -6.15
C ASP A 31 -2.85 -8.59 -6.11
N GLY A 32 -3.30 -7.70 -6.99
CA GLY A 32 -4.72 -7.34 -7.09
C GLY A 32 -5.17 -6.17 -6.21
N ILE A 33 -4.27 -5.54 -5.45
CA ILE A 33 -4.57 -4.24 -4.83
C ILE A 33 -5.05 -3.21 -5.87
N ALA A 34 -5.86 -2.30 -5.38
CA ALA A 34 -6.35 -1.17 -6.14
C ALA A 34 -5.89 0.15 -5.53
N VAL A 35 -5.68 1.14 -6.39
CA VAL A 35 -5.18 2.46 -6.03
C VAL A 35 -6.18 3.54 -6.36
N VAL A 36 -6.18 4.57 -5.54
CA VAL A 36 -6.81 5.86 -5.84
C VAL A 36 -5.70 6.85 -6.14
N GLU A 37 -5.77 7.48 -7.30
CA GLU A 37 -4.79 8.44 -7.76
C GLU A 37 -5.35 9.87 -7.74
N SER A 38 -4.46 10.82 -7.50
CA SER A 38 -4.74 12.24 -7.67
C SER A 38 -3.49 12.96 -8.17
N ARG A 39 -3.64 13.72 -9.25
CA ARG A 39 -2.54 14.47 -9.90
C ARG A 39 -1.35 13.56 -10.27
N GLY A 40 -1.64 12.38 -10.83
CA GLY A 40 -0.63 11.41 -11.26
C GLY A 40 0.15 10.74 -10.13
N ARG A 41 -0.36 10.78 -8.89
CA ARG A 41 0.26 10.13 -7.73
C ARG A 41 -0.75 9.27 -6.99
N ILE A 42 -0.32 8.08 -6.54
CA ILE A 42 -1.09 7.23 -5.65
C ILE A 42 -1.33 7.98 -4.33
N ARG A 43 -2.58 7.97 -3.85
CA ARG A 43 -3.00 8.58 -2.58
C ARG A 43 -3.54 7.56 -1.60
N GLN A 44 -4.17 6.51 -2.10
CA GLN A 44 -4.70 5.44 -1.26
C GLN A 44 -4.50 4.10 -1.95
N VAL A 45 -4.29 3.07 -1.13
CA VAL A 45 -4.23 1.67 -1.53
C VAL A 45 -5.34 0.92 -0.82
N TRP A 46 -6.01 0.04 -1.55
CA TRP A 46 -7.20 -0.68 -1.15
C TRP A 46 -7.08 -2.15 -1.55
N MET A 47 -7.69 -3.02 -0.77
CA MET A 47 -7.76 -4.46 -1.03
C MET A 47 -9.17 -4.92 -0.71
N GLU A 48 -9.84 -5.57 -1.66
CA GLU A 48 -11.18 -6.15 -1.48
C GLU A 48 -12.24 -5.16 -0.94
N GLY A 49 -12.12 -3.88 -1.31
CA GLY A 49 -13.05 -2.84 -0.84
C GLY A 49 -12.72 -2.26 0.54
N GLU A 50 -11.62 -2.67 1.17
CA GLU A 50 -11.12 -2.10 2.42
C GLU A 50 -9.85 -1.26 2.20
N PRO A 51 -9.72 -0.11 2.88
CA PRO A 51 -8.54 0.73 2.73
C PRO A 51 -7.36 0.13 3.50
N VAL A 52 -6.24 -0.07 2.81
CA VAL A 52 -4.99 -0.61 3.38
C VAL A 52 -4.15 0.52 3.95
N CYS A 53 -3.92 1.56 3.14
CA CYS A 53 -3.13 2.72 3.56
C CYS A 53 -3.42 3.95 2.71
N ALA A 54 -2.98 5.10 3.20
CA ALA A 54 -2.78 6.31 2.40
C ALA A 54 -1.29 6.52 2.09
N VAL A 55 -1.00 7.19 0.98
CA VAL A 55 0.35 7.61 0.61
C VAL A 55 0.43 9.12 0.77
N ARG A 56 1.31 9.57 1.67
CA ARG A 56 1.47 10.98 1.98
C ARG A 56 2.11 11.73 0.81
N ALA A 57 1.52 12.87 0.45
CA ALA A 57 1.92 13.60 -0.76
C ALA A 57 3.32 14.23 -0.68
N SER A 58 3.80 14.55 0.52
CA SER A 58 5.08 15.26 0.73
C SER A 58 6.30 14.37 0.51
N ASP A 59 6.26 13.12 0.97
CA ASP A 59 7.42 12.24 1.06
C ASP A 59 7.14 10.80 0.61
N GLY A 60 5.91 10.49 0.19
CA GLY A 60 5.53 9.14 -0.22
C GLY A 60 5.42 8.13 0.94
N HIS A 61 5.46 8.58 2.20
CA HIS A 61 5.31 7.68 3.33
C HIS A 61 3.93 7.04 3.38
N ILE A 62 3.91 5.80 3.85
CA ILE A 62 2.71 4.99 4.02
C ILE A 62 2.10 5.27 5.40
N ILE A 63 0.83 5.69 5.40
CA ILE A 63 0.01 5.86 6.59
C ILE A 63 -0.99 4.71 6.62
N LEU A 64 -0.80 3.76 7.53
CA LEU A 64 -1.63 2.56 7.60
C LEU A 64 -3.04 2.88 8.08
N ASN A 65 -4.02 2.27 7.41
CA ASN A 65 -5.37 2.12 7.95
C ASN A 65 -5.46 0.82 8.76
N ARG A 66 -6.63 0.55 9.36
CA ARG A 66 -6.84 -0.63 10.21
C ARG A 66 -6.43 -1.94 9.54
N ARG A 67 -6.86 -2.20 8.29
CA ARG A 67 -6.49 -3.41 7.55
C ARG A 67 -4.97 -3.53 7.35
N GLY A 68 -4.32 -2.43 6.96
CA GLY A 68 -2.86 -2.40 6.80
C GLY A 68 -2.11 -2.67 8.11
N ALA A 69 -2.59 -2.13 9.23
CA ALA A 69 -2.01 -2.40 10.55
C ALA A 69 -2.15 -3.88 10.95
N LEU A 70 -3.30 -4.51 10.69
CA LEU A 70 -3.49 -5.96 10.92
C LEU A 70 -2.59 -6.80 10.02
N ALA A 71 -2.45 -6.42 8.74
CA ALA A 71 -1.53 -7.08 7.82
C ALA A 71 -0.09 -7.04 8.36
N LEU A 72 0.37 -5.85 8.78
CA LEU A 72 1.70 -5.66 9.34
C LEU A 72 1.95 -6.59 10.54
N LEU A 73 0.99 -6.67 11.46
CA LEU A 73 1.06 -7.53 12.64
C LEU A 73 0.93 -9.03 12.33
N GLY A 74 0.57 -9.41 11.10
CA GLY A 74 0.28 -10.81 10.75
C GLY A 74 -1.02 -11.33 11.37
N ALA A 75 -1.99 -10.42 11.59
CA ALA A 75 -3.27 -10.69 12.22
C ALA A 75 -4.46 -10.57 11.22
N LEU A 76 -4.19 -10.79 9.93
CA LEU A 76 -5.19 -10.92 8.86
C LEU A 76 -5.42 -12.38 8.49
#